data_AF-A0A0V1AGW0-F1
#
_entry.id   AF-A0A0V1AGW0-F1
#
_cell.length_a   1.000
_cell.length_b   1.000
_cell.length_c   1.000
_cell.angle_alpha   90.00
_cell.angle_beta   90.00
_cell.angle_gamma   90.00
#
_symmetry.space_group_name_H-M   'P 1'
#
loop_
_entity.id
_entity.type
_entity.pdbx_description
1 polymer ?
#
loop_
_entity_poly.entity_id
_entity_poly.type
_entity_poly.pdbx_seq_one_letter_code
_entity_poly.pdbx_strand_id
1 'polypeptide(L)'
;LTWLRTFKEPEGHVARWLQQQGEFDFEVIYRPGRKHQNADALSRGSCKQCCPTTCTTIDNIALSNQRWQRSPIWPAWIPAQLEREQQKDPDIARMCRWVATKTLPGRCPTGSSRTLQSLLLQKDQFMVKDGILL
;
A
#
# COMPACT_ATOMS: atom_id res chain seq x y z
N LEU A 1 -13.97 -14.57 -7.88
CA LEU A 1 -14.27 -14.38 -6.44
C LEU A 1 -15.10 -15.51 -5.83
N THR A 2 -15.73 -16.38 -6.63
CA THR A 2 -16.50 -17.53 -6.14
C THR A 2 -15.73 -18.40 -5.13
N TRP A 3 -14.43 -18.58 -5.34
CA TRP A 3 -13.52 -19.28 -4.42
C TRP A 3 -13.47 -18.71 -2.99
N LEU A 4 -13.68 -17.39 -2.79
CA LEU A 4 -13.72 -16.84 -1.43
C LEU A 4 -14.93 -17.34 -0.64
N ARG A 5 -16.07 -17.60 -1.31
CA ARG A 5 -17.32 -18.03 -0.65
C ARG A 5 -17.34 -19.53 -0.35
N THR A 6 -16.35 -20.31 -0.78
CA THR A 6 -16.31 -21.77 -0.57
C THR A 6 -15.60 -22.21 0.71
N PHE A 7 -15.10 -21.27 1.51
CA PHE A 7 -14.47 -21.57 2.80
C PHE A 7 -15.52 -21.89 3.86
N LYS A 8 -15.37 -23.02 4.56
CA LYS A 8 -16.24 -23.41 5.67
C LYS A 8 -15.98 -22.57 6.92
N GLU A 9 -14.71 -22.32 7.22
CA GLU A 9 -14.25 -21.56 8.40
C GLU A 9 -13.20 -20.56 7.92
N PRO A 10 -13.62 -19.41 7.39
CA PRO A 10 -12.67 -18.40 6.95
C PRO A 10 -12.03 -17.73 8.18
N GLU A 11 -10.71 -17.58 8.16
CA GLU A 11 -9.95 -16.91 9.23
C GLU A 11 -9.17 -15.70 8.71
N GLY A 12 -8.77 -14.83 9.65
CA GLY A 12 -7.88 -13.70 9.41
C GLY A 12 -8.37 -12.80 8.27
N HIS A 13 -7.56 -12.70 7.21
CA HIS A 13 -7.82 -11.79 6.09
C HIS A 13 -9.07 -12.20 5.31
N VAL A 14 -9.30 -13.50 5.10
CA VAL A 14 -10.40 -14.02 4.29
C VAL A 14 -11.75 -13.78 4.98
N ALA A 15 -11.82 -14.03 6.29
CA ALA A 15 -13.03 -13.79 7.09
C ALA A 15 -13.51 -12.34 6.97
N ARG A 16 -12.58 -11.39 7.05
CA ARG A 16 -12.88 -9.96 7.00
C ARG A 16 -13.34 -9.51 5.62
N TRP A 17 -12.70 -10.02 4.57
CA TRP A 17 -13.16 -9.74 3.21
C TRP A 17 -14.57 -10.28 2.99
N LEU A 18 -14.87 -11.49 3.47
CA LEU A 18 -16.22 -12.05 3.39
C LEU A 18 -17.24 -11.22 4.16
N GLN A 19 -16.91 -10.77 5.37
CA GLN A 19 -17.76 -9.88 6.15
C GLN A 19 -18.08 -8.58 5.39
N GLN A 20 -17.05 -7.88 4.90
CA GLN A 20 -17.22 -6.61 4.17
C GLN A 20 -17.99 -6.78 2.86
N GLN A 21 -17.75 -7.88 2.14
CA GLN A 21 -18.44 -8.17 0.89
C GLN A 21 -19.89 -8.58 1.14
N GLY A 22 -20.20 -9.22 2.27
CA GLY A 22 -21.56 -9.63 2.65
C GLY A 22 -22.53 -8.48 2.87
N GLU A 23 -22.04 -7.25 3.02
CA GLU A 23 -22.87 -6.03 3.10
C GLU A 23 -23.52 -5.66 1.77
N PHE A 24 -23.01 -6.19 0.65
CA PHE A 24 -23.46 -5.85 -0.69
C PHE A 24 -24.12 -7.05 -1.37
N ASP A 25 -25.20 -6.77 -2.10
CA ASP A 25 -25.77 -7.74 -3.03
C ASP A 25 -25.09 -7.59 -4.40
N PHE A 26 -24.39 -8.64 -4.84
CA PHE A 26 -23.64 -8.62 -6.09
C PHE A 26 -23.45 -10.02 -6.69
N GLU A 27 -23.31 -10.04 -8.01
CA GLU A 27 -23.01 -11.23 -8.80
C GLU A 27 -21.56 -11.23 -9.27
N VAL A 28 -20.94 -12.42 -9.26
CA VAL A 28 -19.57 -12.61 -9.75
C VAL A 28 -19.62 -13.03 -11.22
N ILE A 29 -19.38 -12.08 -12.13
CA ILE A 29 -19.40 -12.32 -13.58
C ILE A 29 -17.97 -12.33 -14.12
N TYR A 30 -17.63 -13.33 -14.95
CA TYR A 30 -16.37 -13.34 -15.68
C TYR A 30 -16.37 -12.26 -16.77
N ARG A 31 -15.29 -11.47 -16.83
CA ARG A 31 -15.01 -10.57 -17.94
C ARG A 31 -13.63 -10.89 -18.54
N PRO A 32 -13.52 -10.99 -19.88
CA PRO A 32 -12.24 -11.18 -20.53
C PRO A 32 -11.36 -9.94 -20.31
N GLY A 33 -10.05 -10.15 -20.14
CA GLY A 33 -9.11 -9.08 -19.77
C GLY A 33 -9.12 -7.86 -20.71
N ARG A 34 -9.42 -8.05 -22.01
CA ARG A 34 -9.57 -6.93 -22.97
C ARG A 34 -10.66 -5.94 -22.58
N LYS A 35 -11.67 -6.35 -21.80
CA LYS A 35 -12.75 -5.48 -21.28
C LYS A 35 -12.43 -4.85 -19.93
N HIS A 36 -11.21 -5.04 -19.40
CA HIS A 36 -10.75 -4.47 -18.12
C HIS A 36 -9.86 -3.23 -18.31
N GLN A 37 -9.73 -2.69 -19.52
CA GLN A 37 -8.83 -1.56 -19.81
C GLN A 37 -9.02 -0.38 -18.85
N ASN A 38 -10.27 -0.02 -18.50
CA ASN A 38 -10.53 1.06 -17.55
C ASN A 38 -10.00 0.76 -16.14
N ALA A 39 -10.29 -0.43 -15.61
CA ALA A 39 -9.84 -0.84 -14.27
C ALA A 39 -8.32 -1.03 -14.21
N ASP A 40 -7.73 -1.65 -15.24
CA ASP A 40 -6.28 -1.81 -15.38
C ASP A 40 -5.59 -0.43 -15.46
N ALA A 41 -6.10 0.49 -16.27
CA ALA A 41 -5.56 1.84 -16.39
C ALA A 41 -5.68 2.65 -15.09
N LEU A 42 -6.79 2.52 -14.35
CA LEU A 42 -6.97 3.22 -13.06
C LEU A 42 -6.14 2.61 -11.93
N SER A 43 -5.90 1.29 -11.95
CA SER A 43 -5.06 0.64 -10.94
C SER A 43 -3.57 0.92 -11.12
N ARG A 44 -3.15 1.24 -12.34
CA ARG A 44 -1.80 1.73 -12.64
C ARG A 44 -1.77 3.22 -12.32
N GLY A 45 -1.12 3.60 -11.22
CA GLY A 45 -0.84 5.03 -10.93
C GLY A 45 -0.10 5.71 -12.09
N SER A 46 0.04 7.04 -12.07
CA SER A 46 0.65 7.73 -13.21
C SER A 46 2.05 7.20 -13.50
N CYS A 47 2.28 6.82 -14.76
CA CYS A 47 3.60 6.38 -15.19
C CYS A 47 4.47 7.63 -15.42
N LYS A 48 5.43 7.86 -14.53
CA LYS A 48 6.40 8.98 -14.64
C LYS A 48 7.15 9.01 -15.98
N GLN A 49 7.33 7.86 -16.63
CA GLN A 49 8.04 7.73 -17.92
C GLN A 49 7.14 8.02 -19.13
N CYS A 50 5.84 7.66 -19.05
CA CYS A 50 4.90 7.82 -20.16
C CYS A 50 4.19 9.19 -20.13
N CYS A 51 4.13 9.85 -18.98
CA CYS A 51 3.49 11.14 -18.79
C CYS A 51 4.39 12.07 -17.96
N PRO A 52 5.29 12.85 -18.61
CA PRO A 52 6.21 13.77 -17.93
C PRO A 52 5.47 14.91 -17.21
N THR A 53 4.32 15.31 -17.72
CA THR A 53 3.41 16.25 -17.07
C THR A 53 2.54 15.43 -16.13
N THR A 54 2.79 15.59 -14.83
CA THR A 54 2.00 14.96 -13.76
C THR A 54 0.52 15.08 -14.08
N CYS A 55 -0.17 13.96 -14.29
CA CYS A 55 -1.63 13.90 -14.19
C CYS A 55 -1.98 14.01 -12.70
N THR A 56 -1.72 15.18 -12.12
CA THR A 56 -1.77 15.48 -10.68
C THR A 56 -3.13 15.12 -10.08
N THR A 57 -4.20 15.17 -10.88
CA THR A 57 -5.56 14.86 -10.42
C THR A 57 -5.75 13.40 -10.03
N ILE A 58 -5.20 12.42 -10.76
CA ILE A 58 -5.39 10.99 -10.43
C ILE A 58 -4.46 10.57 -9.30
N ASP A 59 -3.20 11.04 -9.32
CA ASP A 59 -2.25 10.75 -8.24
C ASP A 59 -2.71 11.38 -6.93
N ASN A 60 -3.23 12.61 -6.95
CA ASN A 60 -3.78 13.25 -5.75
C ASN A 60 -5.04 12.54 -5.25
N ILE A 61 -5.90 11.98 -6.11
CA ILE A 61 -7.06 11.18 -5.67
C ILE A 61 -6.61 9.85 -5.08
N ALA A 62 -5.64 9.16 -5.69
CA ALA A 62 -5.08 7.92 -5.15
C ALA A 62 -4.37 8.17 -3.82
N LEU A 63 -3.59 9.26 -3.70
CA LEU A 63 -2.90 9.66 -2.47
C LEU A 63 -3.87 10.24 -1.41
N SER A 64 -4.93 10.95 -1.80
CA SER A 64 -5.95 11.47 -0.88
C SER A 64 -6.89 10.37 -0.40
N ASN A 65 -7.13 9.35 -1.22
CA ASN A 65 -7.88 8.14 -0.85
C ASN A 65 -6.99 7.12 -0.12
N GLN A 66 -5.66 7.27 -0.17
CA GLN A 66 -4.71 6.75 0.82
C GLN A 66 -4.65 7.63 2.08
N ARG A 67 -5.68 8.42 2.37
CA ARG A 67 -6.01 8.65 3.77
C ARG A 67 -6.22 7.25 4.33
N TRP A 68 -5.26 6.79 5.14
CA TRP A 68 -5.37 5.64 6.03
C TRP A 68 -6.65 5.82 6.85
N GLN A 69 -7.80 5.55 6.24
CA GLN A 69 -9.08 5.60 6.88
C GLN A 69 -9.02 4.42 7.83
N ARG A 70 -9.05 4.74 9.12
CA ARG A 70 -9.06 3.77 10.21
C ARG A 70 -10.17 2.78 9.87
N SER A 71 -9.79 1.54 9.55
CA SER A 71 -10.80 0.52 9.33
C SER A 71 -11.57 0.37 10.64
N PRO A 72 -12.91 0.48 10.63
CA PRO A 72 -13.72 0.40 11.84
C PRO A 72 -13.65 -0.98 12.52
N ILE A 73 -13.07 -1.97 11.83
CA ILE A 73 -13.07 -3.39 12.21
C ILE A 73 -11.71 -3.82 12.80
N TRP A 74 -10.70 -2.94 12.80
CA TRP A 74 -9.38 -3.24 13.33
C TRP A 74 -9.08 -2.40 14.57
N PRO A 75 -8.26 -2.89 15.52
CA PRO A 75 -7.63 -1.98 16.46
C PRO A 75 -6.80 -1.02 15.59
N ALA A 76 -7.27 0.22 15.48
CA ALA A 76 -6.51 1.26 14.81
C ALA A 76 -5.19 1.34 15.57
N TRP A 77 -4.11 0.85 14.96
CA TRP A 77 -2.76 1.01 15.49
C TRP A 77 -2.63 2.46 15.92
N ILE A 78 -2.42 2.66 17.22
CA ILE A 78 -2.20 4.02 17.71
C ILE A 78 -0.89 4.47 17.05
N PRO A 79 -0.77 5.71 16.55
CA PRO A 79 0.45 6.18 15.89
C PRO A 79 1.73 5.83 16.68
N ALA A 80 1.70 5.99 18.00
CA ALA A 80 2.80 5.61 18.89
C ALA A 80 3.12 4.10 18.91
N GLN A 81 2.14 3.22 18.71
CA GLN A 81 2.40 1.78 18.56
C GLN A 81 3.05 1.49 17.20
N LEU A 82 2.54 2.09 16.14
CA LEU A 82 3.07 1.90 14.79
C LEU A 82 4.52 2.39 14.70
N GLU A 83 4.81 3.58 15.24
CA GLU A 83 6.16 4.12 15.35
C GLU A 83 7.09 3.14 16.05
N ARG A 84 6.69 2.62 17.23
CA ARG A 84 7.49 1.65 17.97
C ARG A 84 7.78 0.38 17.18
N GLU A 85 6.80 -0.17 16.48
CA GLU A 85 7.02 -1.39 15.69
C GLU A 85 7.87 -1.11 14.44
N GLN A 86 7.68 0.02 13.76
CA GLN A 86 8.56 0.43 12.67
C GLN A 86 10.01 0.60 13.14
N GLN A 87 10.20 1.14 14.35
CA GLN A 87 11.53 1.34 14.91
C GLN A 87 12.22 0.02 15.32
N LYS A 88 11.45 -1.02 15.65
CA LYS A 88 11.99 -2.38 15.91
C LYS A 88 12.45 -3.06 14.63
N ASP A 89 11.81 -2.79 13.50
CA ASP A 89 12.22 -3.37 12.22
C ASP A 89 13.51 -2.70 11.70
N PRO A 90 14.58 -3.47 11.44
CA PRO A 90 15.88 -2.90 11.09
C PRO A 90 15.90 -2.19 9.73
N ASP A 91 15.06 -2.62 8.79
CA ASP A 91 15.00 -2.06 7.44
C ASP A 91 14.09 -0.84 7.40
N ILE A 92 12.90 -0.92 8.03
CA ILE A 92 11.96 0.20 8.11
C ILE A 92 12.55 1.33 8.95
N ALA A 93 13.12 1.06 10.13
CA ALA A 93 13.76 2.10 10.96
C ALA A 93 14.93 2.79 10.24
N ARG A 94 15.65 2.07 9.38
CA ARG A 94 16.71 2.64 8.54
C ARG A 94 16.11 3.54 7.47
N MET A 95 15.03 3.10 6.82
CA MET A 95 14.33 3.91 5.82
C MET A 95 13.71 5.18 6.44
N CYS A 96 13.09 5.09 7.63
CA CYS A 96 12.61 6.25 8.40
C CYS A 96 13.72 7.29 8.56
N ARG A 97 14.91 6.87 9.02
CA ARG A 97 16.05 7.77 9.22
C ARG A 97 16.50 8.41 7.92
N TRP A 98 16.64 7.66 6.83
CA TRP A 98 17.05 8.20 5.54
C TRP A 98 16.06 9.21 4.97
N VAL A 99 14.77 8.93 5.06
CA VAL A 99 13.72 9.83 4.56
C VAL A 99 13.65 11.10 5.43
N ALA A 100 13.67 10.96 6.76
CA ALA A 100 13.62 12.09 7.69
C ALA A 100 14.81 13.03 7.56
N THR A 101 16.02 12.49 7.39
CA THR A 101 17.26 13.27 7.25
C THR A 101 17.58 13.68 5.81
N LYS A 102 16.77 13.23 4.83
CA LYS A 102 17.02 13.40 3.39
C LYS A 102 18.39 12.86 2.95
N THR A 103 18.87 11.79 3.58
CA THR A 103 20.16 11.13 3.29
C THR A 103 20.00 9.84 2.48
N LEU A 104 18.96 9.79 1.63
CA LEU A 104 18.65 8.63 0.79
C LEU A 104 19.82 8.30 -0.16
N PRO A 105 20.39 7.09 -0.10
CA PRO A 105 21.50 6.73 -0.96
C PRO A 105 21.04 6.56 -2.42
N GLY A 106 21.95 6.85 -3.36
CA GLY A 106 21.70 6.68 -4.80
C GLY A 106 21.67 5.21 -5.24
N ARG A 107 22.44 4.35 -4.56
CA ARG A 107 22.40 2.89 -4.69
C ARG A 107 22.30 2.27 -3.31
N CYS A 108 21.71 1.08 -3.24
CA CYS A 108 21.62 0.36 -1.98
C CYS A 108 23.02 -0.02 -1.48
N PRO A 109 23.34 0.16 -0.18
CA PRO A 109 24.61 -0.28 0.38
C PRO A 109 24.85 -1.77 0.16
N THR A 110 26.10 -2.16 -0.09
CA THR A 110 26.51 -3.55 -0.25
C THR A 110 26.14 -4.37 0.98
N GLY A 111 25.50 -5.52 0.80
CA GLY A 111 25.04 -6.38 1.92
C GLY A 111 23.67 -6.00 2.50
N SER A 112 22.95 -5.04 1.91
CA SER A 112 21.58 -4.73 2.32
C SER A 112 20.62 -5.90 2.10
N SER A 113 19.60 -6.04 2.94
CA SER A 113 18.53 -7.03 2.77
C SER A 113 17.75 -6.79 1.47
N ARG A 114 17.06 -7.81 0.96
CA ARG A 114 16.16 -7.65 -0.20
C ARG A 114 15.03 -6.67 0.08
N THR A 115 14.51 -6.67 1.31
CA THR A 115 13.45 -5.75 1.75
C THR A 115 13.91 -4.32 1.65
N LEU A 116 15.08 -3.99 2.22
CA LEU A 116 15.63 -2.65 2.16
C LEU A 116 15.95 -2.20 0.72
N GLN A 117 16.47 -3.11 -0.10
CA GLN A 117 16.69 -2.83 -1.53
C GLN A 117 15.38 -2.48 -2.25
N SER A 118 14.31 -3.23 -1.99
CA SER A 118 12.99 -2.97 -2.54
C SER A 118 12.43 -1.63 -2.06
N LEU A 119 12.55 -1.33 -0.76
CA LEU A 119 12.13 -0.05 -0.18
C LEU A 119 12.90 1.12 -0.83
N LEU A 120 14.21 0.98 -1.04
CA LEU A 120 15.00 2.03 -1.66
C LEU A 120 14.60 2.30 -3.13
N LEU A 121 14.18 1.26 -3.88
CA LEU A 121 13.64 1.44 -5.24
C LEU A 121 12.34 2.26 -5.26
N GLN A 122 11.59 2.24 -4.15
CA GLN A 122 10.34 2.97 -4.00
C GLN A 122 10.50 4.27 -3.20
N LYS A 123 11.73 4.74 -2.98
CA LYS A 123 12.05 5.86 -2.08
C LYS A 123 11.23 7.14 -2.29
N ASP A 124 10.83 7.43 -3.52
CA ASP A 124 10.06 8.63 -3.88
C ASP A 124 8.60 8.59 -3.37
N GLN A 125 8.12 7.43 -2.91
CA GLN A 125 6.75 7.24 -2.43
C GLN A 125 6.62 7.45 -0.93
N PHE A 126 7.73 7.45 -0.20
CA PHE A 126 7.70 7.51 1.26
C PHE A 126 7.82 8.93 1.79
N MET A 127 7.11 9.20 2.88
CA MET A 127 7.25 10.40 3.67
C MET A 127 7.31 10.05 5.16
N VAL A 128 8.03 10.83 5.95
CA VAL A 128 8.02 10.66 7.41
C VAL A 128 7.13 11.72 8.03
N LYS A 129 6.16 11.29 8.83
CA LYS A 129 5.28 12.16 9.61
C LYS A 129 5.23 11.66 11.04
N ASP A 130 5.53 12.54 12.00
CA ASP A 130 5.51 12.23 13.44
C ASP A 130 6.32 10.97 13.79
N GLY A 131 7.49 10.79 13.16
CA GLY A 131 8.38 9.63 13.38
C GLY A 131 7.99 8.36 12.61
N ILE A 132 6.85 8.35 11.93
CA ILE A 132 6.33 7.19 11.19
C ILE A 132 6.62 7.35 9.70
N LEU A 133 7.15 6.29 9.08
CA LEU A 133 7.26 6.17 7.62
C LEU A 133 5.90 5.78 7.04
N LEU A 134 5.38 6.65 6.17
CA LEU A 134 4.13 6.52 5.45
C LEU A 134 4.39 6.38 3.96
#